data_AF-A0A5D0P1T9-F1
#
_entry.id   AF-A0A5D0P1T9-F1
#
_cell.length_a   1.000
_cell.length_b   1.000
_cell.length_c   1.000
_cell.angle_alpha   90.00
_cell.angle_beta   90.00
_cell.angle_gamma   90.00
#
_symmetry.space_group_name_H-M   'P 1'
#
loop_
_entity.id
_entity.type
_entity.pdbx_description
1 polymer ?
#
loop_
_entity_poly.entity_id
_entity_poly.type
_entity_poly.pdbx_seq_one_letter_code
_entity_poly.pdbx_strand_id
1 'polypeptide(L)'
;MTPAPGGIPLLWSNRLQLFTFGCSFIFALCALFQGWLIINEETVRLSLHLAGRATKETSGLVAQLRVITAYYVLGNTLGMFALRGSDWAFWTTLLINLTQITGPLGLIPAQVHRAALELHGMAGLLPTAVLCGGALVLTVTLISRIIPARQIWADLKAARMVGDN
;
A
#
# COMPACT_ATOMS: atom_id res chain seq x y z
N MET A 1 8.61 28.48 7.17
CA MET A 1 8.91 27.30 6.33
C MET A 1 8.53 27.64 4.90
N THR A 2 9.52 27.95 4.08
CA THR A 2 9.36 28.18 2.63
C THR A 2 9.18 26.83 1.94
N PRO A 3 8.13 26.63 1.13
CA PRO A 3 7.97 25.38 0.39
C PRO A 3 9.13 25.22 -0.60
N ALA A 4 9.69 24.02 -0.67
CA ALA A 4 10.77 23.70 -1.60
C ALA A 4 10.31 23.92 -3.06
N PRO A 5 11.12 24.56 -3.91
CA PRO A 5 10.81 24.75 -5.32
C PRO A 5 10.98 23.40 -6.04
N GLY A 6 9.87 22.69 -6.26
CA GLY A 6 9.90 21.44 -7.03
C GLY A 6 8.78 20.44 -6.75
N GLY A 7 7.94 20.64 -5.73
CA GLY A 7 6.73 19.83 -5.55
C GLY A 7 5.53 20.49 -6.22
N ILE A 8 4.71 19.73 -6.94
CA ILE A 8 3.45 20.23 -7.49
C ILE A 8 2.57 20.67 -6.31
N PRO A 9 2.34 21.99 -6.09
CA PRO A 9 1.62 22.46 -4.90
C PRO A 9 0.16 21.98 -4.84
N LEU A 10 -0.36 21.46 -5.97
CA LEU A 10 -1.74 21.04 -6.16
C LEU A 10 -2.06 19.64 -5.64
N LEU A 11 -1.09 18.71 -5.59
CA LEU A 11 -1.36 17.33 -5.20
C LEU A 11 -1.45 17.18 -3.68
N TRP A 12 -0.63 17.95 -2.96
CA TRP A 12 -0.52 17.85 -1.51
C TRP A 12 -1.22 19.00 -0.80
N SER A 13 -1.99 18.64 0.23
CA SER A 13 -2.39 19.56 1.29
C SER A 13 -1.82 19.06 2.60
N ASN A 14 -1.57 19.94 3.57
CA ASN A 14 -1.00 19.54 4.88
C ASN A 14 -1.82 18.42 5.55
N ARG A 15 -3.15 18.48 5.43
CA ARG A 15 -4.05 17.43 5.95
C ARG A 15 -3.83 16.10 5.24
N LEU A 16 -3.70 16.10 3.91
CA LEU A 16 -3.44 14.90 3.13
C LEU A 16 -2.05 14.33 3.42
N GLN A 17 -1.02 15.17 3.55
CA GLN A 17 0.32 14.71 3.90
C GLN A 17 0.35 13.97 5.24
N LEU A 18 -0.30 14.54 6.27
CA LEU A 18 -0.38 13.93 7.59
C LEU A 18 -1.20 12.63 7.57
N PHE A 19 -2.33 12.64 6.85
CA PHE A 19 -3.16 11.45 6.66
C PHE A 19 -2.39 10.33 5.96
N THR A 20 -1.72 10.63 4.83
CA THR A 20 -0.88 9.67 4.11
C THR A 20 0.24 9.15 4.98
N PHE A 21 0.94 10.02 5.71
CA PHE A 21 1.98 9.61 6.65
C PHE A 21 1.44 8.62 7.69
N GLY A 22 0.31 8.94 8.33
CA GLY A 22 -0.32 8.08 9.33
C GLY A 22 -0.73 6.72 8.76
N CYS A 23 -1.39 6.71 7.60
CA CYS A 23 -1.76 5.48 6.91
C CYS A 23 -0.53 4.65 6.54
N SER A 24 0.47 5.26 5.90
CA SER A 24 1.73 4.62 5.52
C SER A 24 2.46 4.01 6.72
N PHE A 25 2.48 4.72 7.85
CA PHE A 25 3.05 4.21 9.09
C PHE A 25 2.31 2.98 9.61
N ILE A 26 0.99 3.05 9.71
CA ILE A 26 0.14 1.93 10.15
C ILE A 26 0.30 0.74 9.21
N PHE A 27 0.29 0.95 7.88
CA PHE A 27 0.44 -0.12 6.89
C PHE A 27 1.82 -0.78 6.96
N ALA A 28 2.89 -0.03 7.20
CA ALA A 28 4.20 -0.62 7.41
C ALA A 28 4.20 -1.57 8.63
N LEU A 29 3.59 -1.15 9.75
CA LEU A 29 3.47 -2.00 10.94
C LEU A 29 2.58 -3.22 10.69
N CYS A 30 1.41 -3.05 10.06
CA CYS A 30 0.52 -4.15 9.72
C CYS A 30 1.20 -5.15 8.77
N ALA A 31 1.96 -4.68 7.77
CA ALA A 31 2.71 -5.55 6.88
C ALA A 31 3.77 -6.36 7.64
N LEU A 32 4.53 -5.71 8.53
CA LEU A 32 5.49 -6.42 9.39
C LEU A 32 4.81 -7.49 10.25
N PHE A 33 3.73 -7.14 10.94
CA PHE A 33 2.99 -8.11 11.74
C PHE A 33 2.43 -9.26 10.89
N GLN A 34 1.85 -8.96 9.73
CA GLN A 34 1.31 -9.97 8.84
C GLN A 34 2.40 -10.93 8.35
N GLY A 35 3.53 -10.43 7.86
CA GLY A 35 4.54 -11.29 7.24
C GLY A 35 5.49 -12.00 8.20
N TRP A 36 5.57 -11.56 9.48
CA TRP A 36 6.45 -12.19 10.47
C TRP A 36 5.73 -12.90 11.61
N LEU A 37 4.57 -12.41 12.07
CA LEU A 37 3.84 -13.05 13.16
C LEU A 37 2.74 -13.99 12.62
N ILE A 38 1.93 -13.50 11.68
CA ILE A 38 0.78 -14.26 11.16
C ILE A 38 1.19 -15.28 10.09
N ILE A 39 1.95 -14.85 9.09
CA ILE A 39 2.42 -15.71 7.99
C ILE A 39 3.75 -16.34 8.39
N ASN A 40 3.67 -17.39 9.20
CA ASN A 40 4.80 -18.21 9.61
C ASN A 40 4.76 -19.59 8.93
N GLU A 41 5.72 -20.46 9.25
CA GLU A 41 5.76 -21.81 8.67
C GLU A 41 4.52 -22.64 8.98
N GLU A 42 3.92 -22.48 10.15
CA GLU A 42 2.72 -23.22 10.53
C GLU A 42 1.52 -22.77 9.70
N THR A 43 1.32 -21.46 9.55
CA THR A 43 0.27 -20.90 8.70
C THR A 43 0.43 -21.32 7.24
N VAL A 44 1.65 -21.29 6.71
CA VAL A 44 1.92 -21.73 5.33
C VAL A 44 1.70 -23.24 5.19
N ARG A 45 2.19 -24.06 6.14
CA ARG A 45 2.00 -25.51 6.12
C ARG A 45 0.52 -25.89 6.15
N LEU A 46 -0.25 -25.26 7.03
CA LEU A 46 -1.70 -25.46 7.10
C LEU A 46 -2.38 -25.01 5.81
N SER A 47 -1.97 -23.86 5.24
CA SER A 47 -2.53 -23.40 3.96
C SER A 47 -2.26 -24.37 2.80
N LEU A 48 -1.07 -25.00 2.75
CA LEU A 48 -0.73 -26.02 1.77
C LEU A 48 -1.55 -27.30 1.98
N HIS A 49 -1.74 -27.71 3.23
CA HIS A 49 -2.58 -28.85 3.58
C HIS A 49 -4.04 -28.61 3.17
N LEU A 50 -4.61 -27.44 3.48
CA LEU A 50 -5.94 -27.02 3.06
C LEU A 50 -6.08 -26.92 1.52
N ALA A 51 -4.96 -26.73 0.81
CA ALA A 51 -4.91 -26.74 -0.65
C ALA A 51 -4.67 -28.14 -1.24
N GLY A 52 -4.55 -29.19 -0.42
CA GLY A 52 -4.23 -30.56 -0.87
C GLY A 52 -2.81 -30.70 -1.45
N ARG A 53 -1.89 -29.81 -1.09
CA ARG A 53 -0.51 -29.77 -1.60
C ARG A 53 0.50 -30.36 -0.61
N ALA A 54 1.64 -30.81 -1.14
CA ALA A 54 2.74 -31.29 -0.33
C ALA A 54 3.35 -30.17 0.51
N THR A 55 3.60 -30.44 1.80
CA THR A 55 4.15 -29.47 2.77
C THR A 55 5.67 -29.31 2.69
N LYS A 56 6.35 -30.09 1.84
CA LYS A 56 7.82 -30.05 1.67
C LYS A 56 8.33 -28.68 1.20
N GLU A 57 7.48 -27.88 0.56
CA GLU A 57 7.83 -26.55 0.02
C GLU A 57 7.59 -25.39 1.00
N THR A 58 7.17 -25.67 2.24
CA THR A 58 6.75 -24.65 3.23
C THR A 58 7.80 -23.55 3.43
N SER A 59 9.07 -23.91 3.65
CA SER A 59 10.13 -22.94 3.97
C SER A 59 10.44 -22.01 2.78
N GLY A 60 10.44 -22.54 1.56
CA GLY A 60 10.63 -21.77 0.34
C GLY A 60 9.50 -20.75 0.13
N LEU A 61 8.26 -21.17 0.36
CA LEU A 61 7.10 -20.29 0.23
C LEU A 61 7.08 -19.20 1.31
N VAL A 62 7.44 -19.52 2.57
CA VAL A 62 7.61 -18.50 3.63
C VAL A 62 8.67 -17.46 3.23
N ALA A 63 9.81 -17.89 2.69
CA ALA A 63 10.85 -16.96 2.24
C ALA A 63 10.35 -16.01 1.15
N GLN A 64 9.62 -16.52 0.16
CA GLN A 64 9.01 -15.69 -0.89
C GLN A 64 7.99 -14.68 -0.33
N LEU A 65 7.12 -15.13 0.59
CA LEU A 65 6.14 -14.25 1.25
C LEU A 65 6.82 -13.16 2.09
N ARG A 66 7.97 -13.46 2.71
CA ARG A 66 8.78 -12.46 3.43
C ARG A 66 9.40 -11.43 2.49
N VAL A 67 9.88 -11.82 1.31
CA VAL A 67 10.38 -10.88 0.29
C VAL A 67 9.26 -9.93 -0.14
N ILE A 68 8.07 -10.46 -0.42
CA ILE A 68 6.89 -9.65 -0.77
C ILE A 68 6.52 -8.72 0.39
N THR A 69 6.54 -9.21 1.63
CA THR A 69 6.25 -8.39 2.80
C THR A 69 7.27 -7.25 2.94
N ALA A 70 8.57 -7.55 2.80
CA ALA A 70 9.62 -6.55 2.85
C ALA A 70 9.42 -5.45 1.79
N TYR A 71 9.02 -5.83 0.57
CA TYR A 71 8.67 -4.87 -0.48
C TYR A 71 7.56 -3.90 -0.05
N TYR A 72 6.48 -4.42 0.55
CA TYR A 72 5.38 -3.56 1.03
C TYR A 72 5.78 -2.69 2.23
N VAL A 73 6.61 -3.21 3.15
CA VAL A 73 7.15 -2.42 4.27
C VAL A 73 7.99 -1.26 3.74
N LEU A 74 8.87 -1.52 2.77
CA LEU A 74 9.68 -0.47 2.13
C LEU A 74 8.79 0.54 1.41
N GLY A 75 7.83 0.07 0.61
CA GLY A 75 6.89 0.94 -0.11
C GLY A 75 6.07 1.84 0.82
N ASN A 76 5.56 1.30 1.91
CA ASN A 76 4.85 2.07 2.93
C ASN A 76 5.79 3.04 3.67
N THR A 77 7.04 2.65 3.92
CA THR A 77 8.06 3.55 4.51
C THR A 77 8.37 4.73 3.58
N LEU A 78 8.44 4.49 2.27
CA LEU A 78 8.57 5.53 1.27
C LEU A 78 7.36 6.49 1.28
N GLY A 79 6.16 5.99 1.57
CA GLY A 79 4.97 6.85 1.73
C GLY A 79 5.03 7.79 2.93
N MET A 80 5.84 7.48 3.96
CA MET A 80 6.08 8.40 5.08
C MET A 80 6.79 9.69 4.64
N PHE A 81 7.47 9.69 3.48
CA PHE A 81 8.04 10.91 2.90
C PHE A 81 6.99 11.87 2.34
N ALA A 82 5.69 11.55 2.42
CA ALA A 82 4.59 12.46 2.10
C ALA A 82 4.70 13.80 2.86
N LEU A 83 5.26 13.81 4.08
CA LEU A 83 5.50 15.04 4.84
C LEU A 83 6.47 16.03 4.16
N ARG A 84 7.29 15.55 3.21
CA ARG A 84 8.18 16.42 2.42
C ARG A 84 7.46 17.03 1.20
N GLY A 85 6.21 16.67 0.94
CA GLY A 85 5.44 17.17 -0.19
C GLY A 85 6.03 16.81 -1.56
N SER A 86 6.84 15.77 -1.64
CA SER A 86 7.52 15.37 -2.88
C SER A 86 6.56 14.66 -3.84
N ASP A 87 6.70 14.93 -5.13
CA ASP A 87 5.90 14.27 -6.18
C ASP A 87 6.19 12.77 -6.26
N TRP A 88 7.47 12.37 -6.12
CA TRP A 88 7.82 10.95 -6.15
C TRP A 88 7.14 10.20 -5.00
N ALA A 89 7.04 10.81 -3.81
CA ALA A 89 6.38 10.19 -2.66
C ALA A 89 4.89 9.98 -2.91
N PHE A 90 4.24 10.91 -3.64
CA PHE A 90 2.84 10.78 -4.03
C PHE A 90 2.64 9.56 -4.94
N TRP A 91 3.43 9.49 -6.02
CA TRP A 91 3.30 8.43 -7.02
C TRP A 91 3.69 7.06 -6.47
N THR A 92 4.77 6.98 -5.69
CA THR A 92 5.18 5.73 -5.03
C THR A 92 4.10 5.25 -4.07
N THR A 93 3.54 6.14 -3.24
CA THR A 93 2.46 5.78 -2.32
C THR A 93 1.25 5.25 -3.07
N LEU A 94 0.82 5.95 -4.12
CA LEU A 94 -0.32 5.55 -4.94
C LEU A 94 -0.10 4.16 -5.56
N LEU A 95 1.07 3.92 -6.16
CA LEU A 95 1.40 2.65 -6.80
C LEU A 95 1.40 1.49 -5.80
N ILE A 96 2.03 1.68 -4.64
CA ILE A 96 2.11 0.66 -3.58
C ILE A 96 0.73 0.34 -3.00
N ASN A 97 -0.15 1.33 -2.84
CA ASN A 97 -1.49 1.09 -2.34
C ASN A 97 -2.39 0.41 -3.39
N LEU A 98 -2.23 0.75 -4.68
CA LEU A 98 -2.92 0.06 -5.78
C LEU A 98 -2.60 -1.44 -5.81
N THR A 99 -1.33 -1.83 -5.59
CA THR A 99 -0.95 -3.25 -5.55
C THR A 99 -1.35 -3.96 -4.26
N GLN A 100 -1.51 -3.25 -3.13
CA GLN A 100 -2.05 -3.85 -1.90
C GLN A 100 -3.53 -4.24 -2.04
N ILE A 101 -4.32 -3.44 -2.77
CA ILE A 101 -5.76 -3.71 -2.99
C ILE A 101 -5.96 -5.01 -3.78
N THR A 102 -5.00 -5.42 -4.62
CA THR A 102 -5.13 -6.62 -5.44
C THR A 102 -4.84 -7.91 -4.68
N GLY A 103 -4.29 -7.85 -3.45
CA GLY A 103 -4.02 -9.01 -2.60
C GLY A 103 -5.24 -9.94 -2.44
N PRO A 104 -6.37 -9.43 -1.92
CA PRO A 104 -7.61 -10.20 -1.79
C PRO A 104 -8.27 -10.60 -3.12
N LEU A 105 -7.93 -9.93 -4.22
CA LEU A 105 -8.51 -10.18 -5.55
C LEU A 105 -7.88 -11.38 -6.29
N GLY A 106 -7.17 -12.24 -5.57
CA GLY A 106 -6.64 -13.51 -6.09
C GLY A 106 -5.12 -13.64 -6.07
N LEU A 107 -4.38 -12.61 -5.65
CA LEU A 107 -2.92 -12.73 -5.47
C LEU A 107 -2.56 -13.54 -4.22
N ILE A 108 -3.38 -13.50 -3.18
CA ILE A 108 -3.22 -14.32 -1.97
C ILE A 108 -4.28 -15.44 -2.00
N PRO A 109 -3.86 -16.73 -2.03
CA PRO A 109 -4.81 -17.84 -2.02
C PRO A 109 -5.74 -17.79 -0.80
N ALA A 110 -7.03 -18.11 -1.00
CA ALA A 110 -8.03 -18.12 0.06
C ALA A 110 -7.64 -19.04 1.24
N GLN A 111 -6.86 -20.09 0.96
CA GLN A 111 -6.35 -21.04 1.95
C GLN A 111 -5.40 -20.38 2.96
N VAL A 112 -4.65 -19.34 2.56
CA VAL A 112 -3.79 -18.58 3.48
C VAL A 112 -4.64 -17.81 4.49
N HIS A 113 -5.73 -17.20 4.03
CA HIS A 113 -6.68 -16.51 4.91
C HIS A 113 -7.38 -17.48 5.86
N ARG A 114 -7.80 -18.65 5.37
CA ARG A 114 -8.39 -19.69 6.22
C ARG A 114 -7.40 -20.20 7.27
N ALA A 115 -6.17 -20.51 6.88
CA ALA A 115 -5.13 -20.95 7.81
C ALA A 115 -4.84 -19.90 8.89
N ALA A 116 -4.75 -18.62 8.52
CA ALA A 116 -4.58 -17.53 9.48
C ALA A 116 -5.77 -17.41 10.43
N LEU A 117 -6.99 -17.60 9.94
CA LEU A 117 -8.20 -17.60 10.76
C LEU A 117 -8.26 -18.80 11.71
N GLU A 118 -7.86 -20.00 11.26
CA GLU A 118 -7.83 -21.20 12.10
C GLU A 118 -6.79 -21.11 13.23
N LEU A 119 -5.61 -20.55 12.95
CA LEU A 119 -4.51 -20.46 13.92
C LEU A 119 -4.61 -19.24 14.85
N HIS A 120 -5.14 -18.12 14.36
CA HIS A 120 -5.12 -16.84 15.08
C HIS A 120 -6.50 -16.20 15.24
N GLY A 121 -7.57 -16.90 14.84
CA GLY A 121 -8.92 -16.35 14.85
C GLY A 121 -9.04 -15.09 13.99
N MET A 122 -10.03 -14.25 14.31
CA MET A 122 -10.25 -12.99 13.61
C MET A 122 -9.04 -12.04 13.68
N ALA A 123 -8.22 -12.14 14.73
CA ALA A 123 -7.02 -11.33 14.86
C ALA A 123 -6.01 -11.61 13.73
N GLY A 124 -5.97 -12.83 13.20
CA GLY A 124 -5.12 -13.19 12.04
C GLY A 124 -5.52 -12.52 10.73
N LEU A 125 -6.76 -12.01 10.63
CA LEU A 125 -7.24 -11.30 9.44
C LEU A 125 -7.16 -9.79 9.58
N LEU A 126 -6.96 -9.28 10.80
CA LEU A 126 -6.98 -7.85 11.08
C LEU A 126 -5.92 -7.08 10.27
N PRO A 127 -4.64 -7.51 10.20
CA PRO A 127 -3.66 -6.76 9.42
C PRO A 127 -4.01 -6.74 7.93
N THR A 128 -4.50 -7.85 7.37
CA THR A 128 -4.96 -7.90 5.96
C THR A 128 -6.13 -6.95 5.72
N ALA A 129 -7.12 -6.91 6.61
CA ALA A 129 -8.27 -6.02 6.48
C ALA A 129 -7.85 -4.55 6.54
N VAL A 130 -6.95 -4.19 7.47
CA VAL A 130 -6.40 -2.84 7.60
C VAL A 130 -5.58 -2.45 6.38
N LEU A 131 -4.72 -3.34 5.89
CA LEU A 131 -3.91 -3.09 4.69
C LEU A 131 -4.79 -2.89 3.46
N CYS A 132 -5.68 -3.83 3.15
CA CYS A 132 -6.44 -3.79 1.90
C CYS A 132 -7.53 -2.71 1.93
N GLY A 133 -8.29 -2.63 3.03
CA GLY A 133 -9.34 -1.63 3.19
C GLY A 133 -8.77 -0.22 3.36
N GLY A 134 -7.71 -0.08 4.15
CA GLY A 134 -7.01 1.19 4.31
C GLY A 134 -6.35 1.65 3.01
N ALA A 135 -5.68 0.75 2.28
CA ALA A 135 -5.07 1.08 0.99
C ALA A 135 -6.11 1.52 -0.03
N LEU A 136 -7.30 0.93 -0.04
CA LEU A 136 -8.41 1.39 -0.87
C LEU A 136 -8.81 2.83 -0.54
N VAL A 137 -9.05 3.14 0.73
CA VAL A 137 -9.42 4.49 1.17
C VAL A 137 -8.34 5.51 0.81
N LEU A 138 -7.07 5.20 1.10
CA LEU A 138 -5.95 6.08 0.78
C LEU A 138 -5.81 6.28 -0.72
N THR A 139 -5.92 5.21 -1.52
CA THR A 139 -5.85 5.27 -2.99
C THR A 139 -6.93 6.19 -3.56
N VAL A 140 -8.19 6.02 -3.14
CA VAL A 140 -9.30 6.88 -3.59
C VAL A 140 -9.03 8.34 -3.23
N THR A 141 -8.53 8.59 -2.01
CA THR A 141 -8.21 9.94 -1.52
C THR A 141 -7.07 10.59 -2.32
N LEU A 142 -6.05 9.82 -2.71
CA LEU A 142 -4.95 10.33 -3.55
C LEU A 142 -5.46 10.61 -4.98
N ILE A 143 -6.21 9.68 -5.58
CA ILE A 143 -6.77 9.84 -6.92
C ILE A 143 -7.70 11.06 -7.00
N SER A 144 -8.48 11.33 -5.96
CA SER A 144 -9.37 12.50 -5.94
C SER A 144 -8.62 13.84 -6.01
N ARG A 145 -7.31 13.87 -5.70
CA ARG A 145 -6.46 15.07 -5.89
C ARG A 145 -5.89 15.20 -7.30
N ILE A 146 -5.81 14.11 -8.06
CA ILE A 146 -5.28 14.13 -9.41
C ILE A 146 -6.26 14.82 -10.37
N ILE A 147 -7.57 14.62 -10.20
CA ILE A 147 -8.60 15.15 -11.11
C ILE A 147 -8.61 16.68 -11.14
N PRO A 148 -8.69 17.41 -10.02
CA PRO A 148 -8.66 18.88 -10.02
C PRO A 148 -7.32 19.42 -10.48
N ALA A 149 -6.22 18.75 -10.13
CA ALA A 149 -4.90 19.14 -10.61
C ALA A 149 -4.90 19.14 -12.14
N ARG A 150 -5.31 18.05 -12.80
CA ARG A 150 -5.32 17.93 -14.26
C ARG A 150 -6.04 19.07 -14.98
N GLN A 151 -7.16 19.55 -14.44
CA GLN A 151 -7.89 20.69 -15.01
C GLN A 151 -7.06 21.96 -14.96
N ILE A 152 -6.46 22.26 -13.81
CA ILE A 152 -5.60 23.44 -13.63
C ILE A 152 -4.37 23.38 -14.54
N TRP A 153 -3.78 22.20 -14.73
CA TRP A 153 -2.68 22.01 -15.69
C TRP A 153 -3.12 22.28 -17.13
N ALA A 154 -4.33 21.89 -17.51
CA ALA A 154 -4.87 22.15 -18.84
C ALA A 154 -5.10 23.65 -19.08
N ASP A 155 -5.68 24.33 -18.09
CA ASP A 155 -5.96 25.78 -18.15
C ASP A 155 -4.68 26.60 -18.24
N LEU A 156 -3.67 26.27 -17.42
CA LEU A 156 -2.35 26.94 -17.47
C LEU A 156 -1.64 26.73 -18.82
N LYS A 157 -1.74 25.52 -19.38
CA LYS A 157 -1.17 25.22 -20.71
C LYS A 157 -1.88 26.01 -21.80
N ALA A 158 -3.20 26.14 -21.73
CA ALA A 158 -3.99 26.94 -22.67
C ALA A 158 -3.65 28.44 -22.59
N ALA A 159 -3.56 29.00 -21.38
CA ALA A 159 -3.20 30.41 -21.17
C ALA A 159 -1.81 30.76 -21.72
N ARG A 160 -0.82 29.86 -21.57
CA ARG A 160 0.52 30.06 -22.12
C ARG A 160 0.52 30.11 -23.65
N MET A 161 -0.26 29.25 -24.32
CA MET A 161 -0.36 29.25 -25.78
C MET A 161 -1.05 30.51 -26.35
N VAL A 162 -1.87 31.21 -25.55
CA VAL A 162 -2.49 32.48 -25.94
C VAL A 162 -1.54 33.68 -25.75
N GLY A 163 -0.67 33.64 -24.73
CA GLY A 163 0.27 34.72 -24.45
C GLY A 163 1.56 34.73 -25.30
N ASP A 164 1.87 33.61 -25.97
CA ASP A 164 3.02 33.48 -26.88
C ASP A 164 2.67 33.83 -28.35
N ASN A 165 1.43 34.26 -28.64
CA ASN A 165 0.95 34.79 -29.94
C ASN A 165 0.78 36.30 -29.90
#